data_AF-A0A1W2FGC3-F1
#
_entry.id   AF-A0A1W2FGC3-F1
#
_cell.length_a   1.000
_cell.length_b   1.000
_cell.length_c   1.000
_cell.angle_alpha   90.00
_cell.angle_beta   90.00
_cell.angle_gamma   90.00
#
_symmetry.space_group_name_H-M   'P 1'
#
loop_
_entity.id
_entity.type
_entity.pdbx_description
1 polymer ?
#
loop_
_entity_poly.entity_id
_entity_poly.type
_entity_poly.pdbx_seq_one_letter_code
_entity_poly.pdbx_strand_id
1 'polypeptide(L)'
;MTYRIDLGEMESHAGRVNEIGGRINTAIGAGSSAENPEAFGLLGMPLAAICFGAQHMAMNVLKEAAQAATDHHKRVLAWRDDVKDNEEMQRDRFKVED
;
A
#
# COMPACT_ATOMS: atom_id res chain seq x y z
N MET A 1 -18.97 -16.10 21.81
CA MET A 1 -17.72 -15.62 21.19
C MET A 1 -17.87 -14.11 21.07
N THR A 2 -17.15 -13.34 21.89
CA THR A 2 -17.29 -11.88 21.91
C THR A 2 -16.30 -11.31 20.90
N TYR A 3 -16.77 -10.95 19.70
CA TYR A 3 -15.95 -10.23 18.73
C TYR A 3 -15.77 -8.81 19.24
N ARG A 4 -14.62 -8.52 19.85
CA ARG A 4 -14.20 -7.15 20.14
C ARG A 4 -13.20 -6.76 19.07
N ILE A 5 -13.48 -5.68 18.35
CA ILE A 5 -12.56 -5.13 17.37
C ILE A 5 -11.45 -4.41 18.14
N ASP A 6 -10.20 -4.82 17.97
CA ASP A 6 -9.05 -4.20 18.64
C ASP A 6 -8.49 -3.05 17.78
N LEU A 7 -8.69 -1.81 18.23
CA LEU A 7 -8.21 -0.62 17.54
C LEU A 7 -6.68 -0.58 17.40
N GLY A 8 -5.95 -1.17 18.35
CA GLY A 8 -4.49 -1.27 18.31
C GLY A 8 -4.01 -2.26 17.25
N GLU A 9 -4.73 -3.38 17.07
CA GLU A 9 -4.45 -4.31 15.98
C GLU A 9 -4.71 -3.68 14.61
N MET A 10 -5.78 -2.89 14.48
CA MET A 10 -6.10 -2.15 13.26
C MET A 10 -5.03 -1.11 12.89
N GLU A 11 -4.57 -0.32 13.86
CA GLU A 11 -3.44 0.61 13.68
C GLU A 11 -2.17 -0.13 13.26
N SER A 12 -1.83 -1.22 13.94
CA SER A 12 -0.67 -2.05 13.62
C SER A 12 -0.74 -2.60 12.19
N HIS A 13 -1.93 -3.04 11.77
CA HIS A 13 -2.17 -3.51 10.41
C HIS A 13 -2.02 -2.39 9.38
N ALA A 14 -2.62 -1.22 9.63
CA ALA A 14 -2.45 -0.04 8.78
C ALA A 14 -0.97 0.32 8.61
N GLY A 15 -0.20 0.29 9.70
CA GLY A 15 1.25 0.52 9.70
C GLY A 15 2.00 -0.47 8.80
N ARG A 16 1.72 -1.78 8.91
CA ARG A 16 2.32 -2.81 8.05
C ARG A 16 2.00 -2.60 6.57
N VAL A 17 0.75 -2.24 6.26
CA VAL A 17 0.33 -1.97 4.88
C VAL A 17 1.08 -0.75 4.31
N ASN A 18 1.26 0.30 5.11
CA ASN A 18 2.04 1.48 4.73
C ASN A 18 3.52 1.13 4.48
N GLU A 19 4.12 0.30 5.34
CA GLU A 19 5.49 -0.18 5.15
C GLU A 19 5.66 -0.95 3.84
N ILE A 20 4.71 -1.85 3.52
CA ILE A 20 4.69 -2.58 2.24
C ILE A 20 4.61 -1.59 1.08
N GLY A 21 3.73 -0.58 1.14
CA GLY A 21 3.65 0.48 0.15
C GLY A 21 4.99 1.23 -0.04
N GLY A 22 5.68 1.53 1.06
CA GLY A 22 7.03 2.13 1.04
C GLY A 22 8.05 1.26 0.30
N ARG A 23 8.08 -0.05 0.60
CA ARG A 23 8.98 -1.01 -0.06
C ARG A 23 8.69 -1.14 -1.56
N ILE A 24 7.42 -1.12 -1.96
CA ILE A 24 7.02 -1.14 -3.37
C ILE A 24 7.51 0.14 -4.06
N ASN A 25 7.35 1.31 -3.44
CA ASN A 25 7.86 2.57 -3.98
C ASN A 25 9.39 2.57 -4.13
N THR A 26 10.13 1.97 -3.19
CA THR A 26 11.57 1.75 -3.34
C THR A 26 11.89 0.87 -4.55
N ALA A 27 11.14 -0.21 -4.76
CA ALA A 27 11.31 -1.08 -5.93
C ALA A 27 11.01 -0.36 -7.25
N ILE A 28 9.99 0.49 -7.30
CA ILE A 28 9.70 1.38 -8.43
C ILE A 28 10.90 2.28 -8.72
N GLY A 29 11.44 2.94 -7.68
CA GLY A 29 12.62 3.81 -7.83
C GLY A 29 13.81 3.06 -8.43
N ALA A 30 14.12 1.87 -7.89
CA ALA A 30 15.21 1.03 -8.40
C ALA A 30 14.97 0.57 -9.85
N GLY A 31 13.74 0.17 -10.19
CA GLY A 31 13.36 -0.25 -11.54
C GLY A 31 13.52 0.88 -12.55
N SER A 32 13.10 2.10 -12.21
CA SER A 32 13.27 3.27 -13.09
C SER A 32 14.74 3.67 -13.26
N SER A 33 15.59 3.51 -12.23
CA SER A 33 17.03 3.79 -12.35
C SER A 33 17.79 2.76 -13.18
N ALA A 34 17.28 1.53 -13.31
CA ALA A 34 17.89 0.45 -14.08
C ALA A 34 17.53 0.48 -15.58
N GLU A 35 16.69 1.43 -16.00
CA GLU A 35 16.20 1.55 -17.38
C GLU A 35 17.26 2.25 -18.25
N ASN A 36 18.28 1.49 -18.70
CA ASN A 36 19.34 2.01 -19.57
C ASN A 36 19.54 1.13 -20.83
N PRO A 37 18.94 1.50 -21.97
CA PRO A 37 19.07 0.75 -23.23
C PRO A 37 20.51 0.66 -23.73
N GLU A 38 21.36 1.62 -23.38
CA GLU A 38 22.76 1.70 -23.82
C GLU A 38 23.61 0.59 -23.20
N ALA A 39 23.18 0.03 -22.06
CA ALA A 39 23.83 -1.11 -21.41
C ALA A 39 23.87 -2.39 -22.28
N PHE A 40 22.99 -2.48 -23.28
CA PHE A 40 22.95 -3.62 -24.21
C PHE A 40 23.91 -3.46 -25.40
N GLY A 41 24.48 -2.27 -25.61
CA GLY A 41 25.30 -1.95 -26.78
C GLY A 41 24.53 -2.01 -28.11
N LEU A 42 25.20 -1.63 -29.21
CA LEU A 42 24.55 -1.46 -30.52
C LEU A 42 23.94 -2.77 -31.08
N LEU A 43 24.61 -3.91 -30.86
CA LEU A 43 24.13 -5.22 -31.30
C LEU A 43 23.01 -5.78 -30.41
N GLY A 44 22.91 -5.33 -29.17
CA GLY A 44 21.91 -5.78 -28.20
C GLY A 44 20.59 -4.99 -28.26
N MET A 45 20.46 -4.00 -29.13
CA MET A 45 19.25 -3.16 -29.27
C MET A 45 17.94 -3.97 -29.45
N PRO A 46 17.89 -5.05 -30.26
CA PRO A 46 16.68 -5.87 -30.34
C PRO A 46 16.31 -6.53 -29.01
N LEU A 47 17.31 -6.99 -28.24
CA LEU A 47 17.09 -7.55 -26.91
C LEU A 47 16.64 -6.47 -25.92
N ALA A 48 17.23 -5.27 -25.98
CA ALA A 48 16.84 -4.13 -25.16
C ALA A 48 15.37 -3.77 -25.35
N ALA A 49 14.84 -3.82 -26.59
CA ALA A 49 13.44 -3.55 -26.86
C ALA A 49 12.49 -4.58 -26.20
N ILE A 50 12.85 -5.86 -26.20
CA ILE A 50 12.08 -6.92 -25.53
C ILE A 50 12.14 -6.73 -24.00
N CYS A 51 13.34 -6.49 -23.46
CA CYS A 51 13.53 -6.24 -22.03
C CYS A 51 12.77 -5.00 -21.57
N PHE A 52 12.73 -3.93 -22.38
CA PHE A 52 11.95 -2.73 -22.10
C PHE A 52 10.45 -3.03 -22.01
N GLY A 53 9.91 -3.85 -22.92
CA GLY A 53 8.50 -4.28 -22.83
C GLY A 53 8.19 -5.05 -21.55
N ALA A 54 9.06 -5.98 -21.16
CA ALA A 54 8.92 -6.73 -19.92
C ALA A 54 9.05 -5.83 -18.67
N GLN A 55 10.01 -4.91 -18.67
CA GLN A 55 10.22 -3.93 -17.62
C GLN A 55 9.01 -3.01 -17.47
N HIS A 56 8.47 -2.49 -18.58
CA HIS A 56 7.28 -1.65 -18.57
C HIS A 56 6.09 -2.35 -17.91
N MET A 57 5.84 -3.62 -18.24
CA MET A 57 4.78 -4.42 -17.61
C MET A 57 5.02 -4.59 -16.10
N ALA A 58 6.24 -4.94 -15.70
CA ALA A 58 6.59 -5.09 -14.28
C ALA A 58 6.39 -3.77 -13.52
N MET A 59 6.79 -2.64 -14.11
CA MET A 59 6.63 -1.31 -13.52
C MET A 59 5.16 -0.91 -13.37
N ASN A 60 4.28 -1.30 -14.31
CA ASN A 60 2.85 -1.05 -14.18
C ASN A 60 2.24 -1.85 -13.02
N VAL A 61 2.59 -3.13 -12.88
CA VAL A 61 2.14 -3.97 -11.75
C VAL A 61 2.60 -3.38 -10.42
N LEU A 62 3.85 -2.89 -10.32
CA LEU A 62 4.34 -2.24 -9.11
C LEU A 62 3.56 -0.97 -8.78
N LYS A 63 3.22 -0.14 -9.78
CA LYS A 63 2.40 1.07 -9.59
C LYS A 63 1.00 0.74 -9.09
N GLU A 64 0.35 -0.25 -9.68
CA GLU A 64 -0.97 -0.74 -9.23
C GLU A 64 -0.91 -1.26 -7.80
N ALA A 65 0.13 -2.03 -7.46
CA ALA A 65 0.33 -2.53 -6.11
C ALA A 65 0.56 -1.40 -5.09
N ALA A 66 1.33 -0.36 -5.44
CA ALA A 66 1.54 0.81 -4.59
C ALA A 66 0.24 1.58 -4.35
N GLN A 67 -0.58 1.75 -5.39
CA GLN A 67 -1.89 2.38 -5.29
C GLN A 67 -2.84 1.56 -4.41
N ALA A 68 -2.90 0.24 -4.61
CA ALA A 68 -3.72 -0.65 -3.81
C ALA A 68 -3.31 -0.67 -2.33
N ALA A 69 -2.00 -0.68 -2.04
CA ALA A 69 -1.50 -0.57 -0.67
C ALA A 69 -1.90 0.76 -0.01
N THR A 70 -1.79 1.87 -0.74
CA THR A 70 -2.18 3.20 -0.26
C THR A 70 -3.69 3.30 -0.01
N ASP A 71 -4.52 2.79 -0.92
CA ASP A 71 -5.98 2.73 -0.75
C ASP A 71 -6.36 1.88 0.48
N HIS A 72 -5.79 0.69 0.58
CA HIS A 72 -6.07 -0.22 1.69
C HIS A 72 -5.64 0.38 3.03
N HIS A 73 -4.49 1.03 3.10
CA HIS A 73 -4.06 1.75 4.31
C HIS A 73 -5.09 2.80 4.74
N LYS A 74 -5.56 3.64 3.82
CA LYS A 74 -6.58 4.67 4.10
C LYS A 74 -7.89 4.04 4.58
N ARG A 75 -8.33 2.96 3.95
CA ARG A 75 -9.56 2.26 4.30
C ARG A 75 -9.50 1.60 5.68
N VAL A 76 -8.36 1.04 6.06
CA VAL A 76 -8.17 0.47 7.40
C VAL A 76 -8.20 1.56 8.46
N LEU A 77 -7.56 2.72 8.23
CA LEU A 77 -7.61 3.86 9.14
C LEU A 77 -9.04 4.41 9.28
N ALA A 78 -9.74 4.62 8.16
CA ALA A 78 -11.12 5.09 8.18
C ALA A 78 -12.03 4.11 8.95
N TRP A 79 -11.90 2.80 8.70
CA TRP A 79 -12.66 1.80 9.43
C TRP A 79 -12.36 1.81 10.93
N ARG A 80 -11.11 2.02 11.33
CA ARG A 80 -10.73 2.13 12.74
C ARG A 80 -11.42 3.33 13.40
N ASP A 81 -11.42 4.47 12.73
CA ASP A 81 -12.04 5.69 13.24
C ASP A 81 -13.57 5.51 13.37
N ASP A 82 -14.23 4.89 12.38
CA ASP A 82 -15.66 4.54 12.45
C ASP A 82 -15.98 3.62 13.65
N VAL A 83 -15.14 2.62 13.92
CA VAL A 83 -15.31 1.71 15.06
C VAL A 83 -15.17 2.46 16.38
N LYS A 84 -14.13 3.30 16.50
CA LYS A 84 -13.89 4.12 17.69
C LYS A 84 -15.09 5.04 17.96
N ASP A 85 -15.52 5.78 16.96
CA ASP A 85 -16.64 6.72 17.08
C ASP A 85 -17.94 6.01 17.46
N ASN A 86 -18.17 4.81 16.90
CA ASN A 86 -19.31 3.99 17.30
C ASN A 86 -19.22 3.53 18.77
N GLU A 87 -18.06 3.06 19.24
CA GLU A 87 -17.88 2.69 20.65
C GLU A 87 -18.09 3.88 21.60
N GLU A 88 -17.59 5.07 21.24
CA GLU A 88 -17.78 6.29 22.01
C GLU A 88 -19.25 6.73 22.05
N MET A 89 -19.95 6.71 20.91
CA MET A 89 -21.39 7.00 20.84
C MET A 89 -22.21 6.05 21.71
N GLN A 90 -21.91 4.74 21.69
CA GLN A 90 -22.63 3.78 22.52
C GLN A 90 -22.39 4.04 24.01
N ARG A 91 -21.15 4.31 24.41
CA ARG A 91 -20.82 4.67 25.80
C ARG A 91 -21.58 5.91 26.26
N ASP A 92 -21.62 6.95 25.43
CA ASP A 92 -22.22 8.23 25.81
C ASP A 92 -23.74 8.17 25.92
N ARG A 93 -24.42 7.28 25.18
CA ARG A 93 -25.87 7.02 25.31
C ARG A 93 -26.30 6.53 26.69
N PHE A 94 -25.40 5.88 27.42
CA PHE A 94 -25.69 5.32 28.74
C PHE A 94 -25.07 6.11 29.89
N LYS A 95 -24.45 7.28 29.61
CA LYS A 95 -24.06 8.21 30.66
C LYS A 95 -25.33 8.83 31.26
N VAL A 96 -25.52 8.66 32.55
CA VAL A 96 -26.52 9.41 33.34
C VAL A 96 -25.83 10.73 33.70
N GLU A 97 -26.46 11.87 33.41
CA GLU A 97 -25.98 13.16 33.91
C GLU A 97 -26.00 13.15 35.44
N ASP A 98 -24.90 13.56 36.07
CA ASP A 98 -24.84 13.80 37.53
C ASP A 98 -25.68 15.03 37.93
#